data_AF-A0A3B8VAB1-F1
#
_entry.id   AF-A0A3B8VAB1-F1
#
_cell.length_a   1.000
_cell.length_b   1.000
_cell.length_c   1.000
_cell.angle_alpha   90.00
_cell.angle_beta   90.00
_cell.angle_gamma   90.00
#
_symmetry.space_group_name_H-M   'P 1'
#
loop_
_entity.id
_entity.type
_entity.pdbx_description
1 polymer ?
#
loop_
_entity_poly.entity_id
_entity_poly.type
_entity_poly.pdbx_seq_one_letter_code
_entity_poly.pdbx_strand_id
1 'polypeptide(L)' 'MKCVLYDRDCIGCLECETCDLDPNKVCDNCGKCLDIQDVASIKIDKIYTSEEEYEADERNRS' A
#
# COMPACT_ATOMS: atom_id res chain seq x y z
N MET A 1 18.25 -8.68 8.83
CA MET A 1 16.90 -8.57 8.22
C MET A 1 16.02 -7.77 9.18
N LYS A 2 15.29 -6.76 8.69
CA LYS A 2 14.35 -5.97 9.51
C LYS A 2 13.00 -6.65 9.60
N CYS A 3 12.29 -6.46 10.72
CA CYS A 3 10.92 -6.93 10.86
C CYS A 3 9.99 -6.09 9.98
N VAL A 4 9.00 -6.74 9.36
CA VAL A 4 8.04 -6.06 8.46
C VAL A 4 6.86 -5.46 9.22
N LEU A 5 6.58 -5.92 10.44
CA LEU A 5 5.47 -5.43 11.27
C LEU A 5 5.91 -4.36 12.29
N TYR A 6 7.18 -4.35 12.70
CA TYR A 6 7.66 -3.53 13.81
C TYR A 6 9.04 -2.93 13.49
N ASP A 7 9.33 -1.75 14.03
CA ASP A 7 10.65 -1.12 13.90
C ASP A 7 11.69 -1.78 14.83
N ARG A 8 12.12 -2.99 14.46
CA ARG A 8 13.14 -3.81 15.15
C ARG A 8 13.77 -4.82 14.19
N ASP A 9 14.86 -5.45 14.61
CA ASP A 9 15.41 -6.61 13.89
C ASP A 9 14.46 -7.81 13.97
N CYS A 10 14.40 -8.60 12.90
CA CYS A 10 13.54 -9.79 12.87
C CYS A 10 14.06 -10.87 13.82
N ILE A 11 13.17 -11.39 14.67
CA ILE A 11 13.47 -12.44 15.67
C ILE A 11 12.88 -13.81 15.31
N GLY A 12 12.31 -13.97 14.12
CA GLY A 12 11.73 -15.25 13.69
C GLY A 12 10.46 -15.68 14.44
N CYS A 13 9.62 -14.73 14.88
CA CYS A 13 8.38 -15.04 15.61
C CYS A 13 7.26 -15.62 14.73
N LEU A 14 7.38 -15.56 13.41
CA LEU A 14 6.39 -16.02 12.40
C LEU A 14 5.01 -15.35 12.47
N GLU A 15 4.88 -14.26 13.22
CA GLU A 15 3.65 -13.48 13.33
C GLU A 15 3.19 -12.92 11.98
N CYS A 16 4.14 -12.44 11.14
CA CYS A 16 3.84 -11.94 9.79
C CYS A 16 3.33 -13.01 8.82
N GLU A 17 3.45 -14.29 9.16
CA GLU A 17 2.96 -15.41 8.36
C GLU A 17 1.56 -15.88 8.83
N THR A 18 1.02 -15.30 9.92
CA THR A 18 -0.27 -15.69 10.49
C THR A 18 -1.38 -14.79 9.96
N CYS A 19 -2.56 -15.34 9.70
CA CYS A 19 -3.70 -14.55 9.23
C CYS A 19 -4.28 -13.70 10.37
N ASP A 20 -4.45 -12.39 10.11
CA ASP A 20 -5.03 -11.45 11.09
C ASP A 20 -6.47 -11.80 11.52
N LEU A 21 -7.21 -12.54 10.68
CA LEU A 21 -8.59 -12.96 10.97
C LEU A 21 -8.70 -14.34 11.63
N ASP A 22 -7.74 -15.23 11.37
CA ASP A 22 -7.75 -16.60 11.88
C ASP A 22 -6.34 -17.00 12.35
N PRO A 23 -6.08 -17.05 13.67
CA PRO A 23 -4.76 -17.35 14.21
C PRO A 23 -4.30 -18.79 13.92
N ASN A 24 -5.17 -19.68 13.45
CA ASN A 24 -4.80 -21.04 13.05
C ASN A 24 -4.42 -21.16 11.57
N LYS A 25 -4.57 -20.08 10.79
CA LYS A 25 -4.34 -20.08 9.34
C LYS A 25 -3.04 -19.34 9.00
N VAL A 26 -2.20 -19.96 8.16
CA VAL A 26 -1.08 -19.28 7.49
C VAL A 26 -1.64 -18.30 6.46
N CYS A 27 -1.14 -17.07 6.46
CA CYS A 27 -1.56 -16.05 5.52
C CYS A 27 -1.27 -16.50 4.08
N ASP A 28 -2.32 -16.58 3.27
CA ASP A 28 -2.28 -16.93 1.85
C ASP A 28 -2.50 -15.69 0.95
N ASN A 29 -2.33 -14.49 1.53
CA ASN A 29 -2.57 -13.21 0.88
C ASN A 29 -3.99 -13.04 0.29
N CYS A 30 -5.00 -13.74 0.83
CA CYS A 30 -6.39 -13.62 0.33
C CYS A 30 -7.02 -12.24 0.54
N GLY A 31 -6.43 -11.39 1.38
CA GLY A 31 -6.84 -10.00 1.54
C GLY A 31 -8.14 -9.76 2.31
N LYS A 32 -8.82 -10.81 2.80
CA LYS A 32 -10.09 -10.68 3.55
C LYS A 32 -9.99 -9.86 4.85
N CYS A 33 -8.78 -9.77 5.44
CA CYS A 33 -8.50 -8.93 6.61
C CYS A 33 -8.41 -7.44 6.27
N LEU A 34 -8.26 -7.12 4.99
CA LEU A 34 -8.23 -5.77 4.48
C LEU A 34 -9.66 -5.37 4.09
N ASP A 35 -10.01 -4.12 4.30
CA ASP A 35 -11.25 -3.54 3.76
C ASP A 35 -11.08 -3.29 2.26
N ILE A 36 -10.99 -4.38 1.48
CA ILE A 36 -10.78 -4.32 0.05
C ILE A 36 -12.13 -4.03 -0.59
N GLN A 37 -12.24 -2.86 -1.21
CA GLN A 37 -13.33 -2.58 -2.12
C GLN A 37 -13.13 -3.40 -3.40
N ASP A 38 -14.21 -3.86 -4.02
CA ASP A 38 -14.17 -4.56 -5.31
C ASP A 38 -13.53 -3.74 -6.44
N VAL A 39 -13.31 -2.44 -6.20
CA VAL A 39 -12.69 -1.50 -7.12
C VAL A 39 -11.44 -0.88 -6.50
N ALA A 40 -10.36 -0.85 -7.28
CA ALA A 40 -9.21 -0.02 -6.97
C ALA A 40 -9.55 1.44 -7.32
N SER A 41 -9.51 2.33 -6.33
CA SER A 41 -9.76 3.76 -6.53
C SER A 41 -8.44 4.51 -6.75
N ILE A 42 -8.29 5.15 -7.90
CA ILE A 42 -7.17 6.06 -8.19
C ILE A 42 -7.67 7.49 -8.03
N LYS A 43 -7.07 8.26 -7.11
CA LYS A 43 -7.38 9.68 -6.94
C LYS A 43 -6.65 10.49 -8.02
N ILE A 44 -7.41 11.16 -8.88
CA ILE A 44 -6.87 12.14 -9.82
C ILE A 44 -6.74 13.47 -9.07
N ASP A 45 -5.50 13.94 -8.89
CA ASP A 45 -5.23 15.21 -8.22
C ASP A 45 -5.39 16.41 -9.16
N LYS A 46 -5.01 16.25 -10.43
CA LYS A 46 -5.12 17.28 -11.46
C LYS A 46 -5.27 16.66 -12.86
N ILE A 47 -5.97 17.34 -13.75
CA ILE A 47 -6.11 17.00 -15.17
C ILE A 47 -5.58 18.18 -15.97
N TYR A 48 -4.67 17.92 -16.91
CA TYR A 48 -4.14 18.92 -17.82
C TYR A 48 -4.84 18.80 -19.17
N THR A 49 -5.23 19.94 -19.74
CA THR A 49 -5.92 20.00 -21.04
C THR A 49 -5.02 20.45 -22.18
N SER A 50 -3.81 20.89 -21.87
CA SER A 50 -2.74 21.19 -22.83
C SER A 50 -1.35 20.89 -22.25
N GLU A 51 -0.38 20.72 -23.14
CA GLU A 51 1.04 20.55 -22.77
C GLU A 51 1.59 21.79 -22.06
N GLU A 52 1.20 22.99 -22.51
CA GLU A 52 1.60 24.27 -21.90
C GLU A 52 1.17 24.38 -20.42
N GLU A 53 -0.03 23.89 -20.10
CA GLU A 53 -0.58 23.85 -18.73
C GLU A 53 0.23 22.89 -17.84
N TYR A 54 0.57 21.71 -18.38
CA TYR A 54 1.40 20.72 -17.70
C TYR A 54 2.81 21.27 -17.42
N GLU A 55 3.46 21.86 -18.42
CA GLU A 55 4.82 22.42 -18.28
C GLU A 55 4.87 23.61 -17.33
N ALA A 56 3.81 24.43 -17.27
CA ALA A 56 3.73 25.51 -16.30
C ALA A 56 3.61 24.98 -14.86
N ASP A 57 2.83 23.93 -14.62
CA ASP A 57 2.71 23.32 -13.29
C ASP A 57 4.01 22.66 -12.83
N GLU A 58 4.65 21.87 -13.69
CA GLU A 58 5.92 21.21 -13.40
C GLU A 58 7.03 22.22 -13.05
N ARG A 59 7.09 23.35 -13.76
CA ARG A 59 8.02 24.45 -13.45
C ARG A 59 7.75 25.13 -12.10
N ASN A 60 6.51 25.11 -11.62
CA ASN A 60 6.15 25.69 -10.32
C ASN A 60 6.35 24.71 -9.16
N ARG A 61 6.52 23.41 -9.45
CA ARG A 61 6.75 22.34 -8.46
C ARG A 61 8.24 22.07 -8.21
N SER A 62 9.13 22.68 -9.01
CA SER A 62 10.59 22.52 -8.97
C SER A 62 11.31 23.63 -8.18
#